data_AF-A0A452REN2-F1
#
_entry.id   AF-A0A452REN2-F1
#
_cell.length_a   1.000
_cell.length_b   1.000
_cell.length_c   1.000
_cell.angle_alpha   90.00
_cell.angle_beta   90.00
_cell.angle_gamma   90.00
#
_symmetry.space_group_name_H-M   'P 1'
#
loop_
_entity.id
_entity.type
_entity.pdbx_description
1 polymer ?
#
loop_
_entity_poly.entity_id
_entity_poly.type
_entity_poly.pdbx_seq_one_letter_code
_entity_poly.pdbx_strand_id
1 'polypeptide(L)'
;MTKKRKRQDDFQKVKLKVGKKKPKLENATVTNFKTKTIHLPEQLKEDGTLPTNNRKLNIKDLLSQMHHYNAGVKQSALLGLKDLLSQYPFIIDAHLSNILSEVTAVFTDKDANVRLAAVQLLQFLAPKIRAEQISPFFPLVSAHLSSAMTHITEGIQEDSLKVLDILLEQYPALITGRSSILLKNFVELISHQQPSKGLINRDRSQSWILSVNPNRRLTSQQWRLKVLVRLSKFLQALADGSSRLRESEGLQEQKENPHATSNSIFINWKEHANDQQHIQVYENGGSQPNVSSQFRLRYLVGGLGSVDEGLSSTENLKGFIEIIIPLLIECWIEAVPPQLAASVGNGIEREPLQVMQQVLNIISLLWKLSKQHDETHKLESWLRKNYLIDFKHHFMSHFPYALKEITKHKRKETNKSIKHCTVLSNNVDHLLLNLTLSDIMVSLANASTLQKDSNWIEMIRKFVTETLEDGFRLNSKQLNRLLGVSWRLMLIQPNRGRC
;
A
#
# COMPACT_ATOMS: atom_id res chain seq x y z
N MET A 1 5.01 56.28 -90.56
CA MET A 1 5.39 56.74 -89.21
C MET A 1 5.90 55.57 -88.38
N THR A 2 7.22 55.41 -88.25
CA THR A 2 7.84 54.33 -87.46
C THR A 2 8.40 54.89 -86.15
N LYS A 3 7.78 54.56 -85.02
CA LYS A 3 8.29 54.89 -83.67
C LYS A 3 9.56 54.06 -83.41
N LYS A 4 10.74 54.68 -83.47
CA LYS A 4 11.99 54.07 -82.99
C LYS A 4 11.86 53.76 -81.50
N ARG A 5 11.99 52.47 -81.11
CA ARG A 5 12.14 52.05 -79.71
C ARG A 5 13.38 52.74 -79.13
N LYS A 6 13.24 53.47 -78.01
CA LYS A 6 14.37 54.02 -77.25
C LYS A 6 15.26 52.85 -76.81
N ARG A 7 16.55 52.91 -77.13
CA ARG A 7 17.54 51.98 -76.57
C ARG A 7 17.49 52.10 -75.04
N GLN A 8 17.23 50.98 -74.36
CA GLN A 8 17.49 50.89 -72.92
C GLN A 8 18.99 50.68 -72.78
N ASP A 9 19.66 51.55 -72.03
CA ASP A 9 21.07 51.38 -71.75
C ASP A 9 21.25 50.23 -70.76
N ASP A 10 22.14 49.29 -71.08
CA ASP A 10 22.43 48.10 -70.27
C ASP A 10 23.01 48.45 -68.89
N PHE A 11 23.58 49.65 -68.75
CA PHE A 11 24.20 50.14 -67.51
C PHE A 11 23.51 51.40 -67.01
N GLN A 12 22.78 51.29 -65.89
CA GLN A 12 22.12 52.41 -65.24
C GLN A 12 22.90 52.86 -64.02
N LYS A 13 23.67 53.94 -64.16
CA LYS A 13 24.38 54.56 -63.04
C LYS A 13 23.37 55.14 -62.05
N VAL A 14 23.35 54.62 -60.82
CA VAL A 14 22.50 55.15 -59.74
C VAL A 14 22.91 56.58 -59.42
N LYS A 15 21.95 57.52 -59.47
CA LYS A 15 22.18 58.93 -59.16
C LYS A 15 22.75 59.09 -57.75
N LEU A 16 23.78 59.94 -57.62
CA LEU A 16 24.46 60.20 -56.35
C LEU A 16 23.46 60.84 -55.37
N LYS A 17 23.16 60.15 -54.27
CA LYS A 17 22.32 60.70 -53.19
C LYS A 17 23.22 61.23 -52.08
N VAL A 18 23.25 62.55 -51.92
CA VAL A 18 24.06 63.24 -50.91
C VAL A 18 23.69 62.75 -49.51
N GLY A 19 24.68 62.45 -48.66
CA GLY A 19 24.48 61.94 -47.29
C GLY A 19 24.39 60.42 -47.13
N LYS A 20 24.33 59.63 -48.23
CA LYS A 20 24.41 58.15 -48.17
C LYS A 20 25.82 57.66 -48.47
N LYS A 21 26.26 56.58 -47.81
CA LYS A 21 27.56 55.96 -48.10
C LYS A 21 27.66 55.62 -49.58
N LYS A 22 28.80 55.94 -50.18
CA LYS A 22 29.08 55.69 -51.60
C LYS A 22 28.80 54.21 -51.92
N PRO A 23 27.96 53.91 -52.93
CA PRO A 23 27.72 52.54 -53.35
C PRO A 23 29.05 51.86 -53.69
N LYS A 24 29.18 50.57 -53.34
CA LYS A 24 30.32 49.77 -53.79
C LYS A 24 30.32 49.73 -55.32
N LEU A 25 31.50 49.68 -55.92
CA LEU A 25 31.65 49.59 -57.37
C LEU A 25 30.90 48.37 -57.90
N GLU A 26 30.28 48.46 -59.09
CA GLU A 26 29.46 47.38 -59.66
C GLU A 26 30.26 46.10 -59.95
N ASN A 27 31.58 46.22 -60.14
CA ASN A 27 32.50 45.11 -60.31
C ASN A 27 33.06 44.54 -58.99
N ALA A 28 32.60 45.03 -57.83
CA ALA A 28 33.10 44.58 -56.54
C ALA A 28 32.49 43.23 -56.15
N THR A 29 33.31 42.18 -56.16
CA THR A 29 32.92 40.86 -55.67
C THR A 29 32.67 40.92 -54.16
N VAL A 30 31.46 40.55 -53.73
CA VAL A 30 31.12 40.48 -52.31
C VAL A 30 31.66 39.18 -51.73
N THR A 31 32.75 39.26 -50.97
CA THR A 31 33.41 38.10 -50.32
C THR A 31 32.81 37.73 -48.96
N ASN A 32 31.70 38.37 -48.56
CA ASN A 32 30.99 38.03 -47.33
C ASN A 32 30.10 36.80 -47.56
N PHE A 33 30.65 35.61 -47.33
CA PHE A 33 29.86 34.39 -47.19
C PHE A 33 29.75 33.99 -45.71
N LYS A 34 28.62 33.38 -45.35
CA LYS A 34 28.41 32.79 -44.02
C LYS A 34 28.17 31.31 -44.20
N THR A 35 29.05 30.49 -43.66
CA THR A 35 28.90 29.03 -43.65
C THR A 35 28.33 28.62 -42.30
N LYS A 36 27.28 27.81 -42.29
CA LYS A 36 26.75 27.18 -41.08
C LYS A 36 27.20 25.72 -41.04
N THR A 37 27.73 25.28 -39.91
CA THR A 37 28.12 23.88 -39.68
C THR A 37 26.88 23.00 -39.59
N ILE A 38 26.91 21.83 -40.25
CA ILE A 38 25.87 20.81 -40.09
C ILE A 38 26.09 20.13 -38.74
N HIS A 39 25.14 20.27 -37.82
CA HIS A 39 25.15 19.52 -36.56
C HIS A 39 24.43 18.19 -36.78
N LEU A 40 25.19 17.10 -36.91
CA LEU A 40 24.62 15.76 -36.91
C LEU A 40 24.35 15.36 -35.46
N PRO A 41 23.09 15.07 -35.07
CA PRO A 41 22.81 14.53 -33.74
C PRO A 41 23.59 13.24 -33.55
N GLU A 42 24.22 13.11 -32.39
CA GLU A 42 25.09 11.97 -32.06
C GLU A 42 24.27 10.68 -32.16
N GLN A 43 24.57 9.84 -33.15
CA GLN A 43 24.04 8.47 -33.21
C GLN A 43 24.65 7.68 -32.05
N LEU A 44 23.90 6.74 -31.47
CA LEU A 44 24.35 5.87 -30.36
C LEU A 44 25.74 5.31 -30.67
N LYS A 45 26.79 5.89 -30.08
CA LYS A 45 28.17 5.41 -30.20
C LYS A 45 28.31 4.19 -29.29
N GLU A 46 28.96 3.15 -29.78
CA GLU A 46 29.35 2.01 -28.95
C GLU A 46 30.44 2.45 -27.98
N ASP A 47 30.05 2.88 -26.79
CA ASP A 47 30.97 3.19 -25.71
C ASP A 47 31.32 1.87 -25.00
N GLY A 48 32.35 1.18 -25.48
CA GLY A 48 32.74 -0.17 -25.02
C GLY A 48 33.15 -0.27 -23.55
N THR A 49 33.18 0.84 -22.83
CA THR A 49 33.51 0.95 -21.40
C THR A 49 32.29 0.90 -20.49
N LEU A 50 31.09 1.20 -21.00
CA LEU A 50 29.89 1.28 -20.17
C LEU A 50 29.11 -0.04 -20.18
N PRO A 51 28.55 -0.48 -19.04
CA PRO A 51 27.71 -1.67 -19.01
C PRO A 51 26.49 -1.53 -19.92
N THR A 52 26.32 -2.49 -20.83
CA THR A 52 25.16 -2.57 -21.72
C THR A 52 24.47 -3.93 -21.60
N ASN A 53 23.19 -3.97 -21.94
CA ASN A 53 22.46 -5.24 -22.02
C ASN A 53 22.74 -5.98 -23.35
N ASN A 54 22.08 -7.11 -23.57
CA ASN A 54 22.21 -7.93 -24.79
C ASN A 54 21.82 -7.18 -26.08
N ARG A 55 21.10 -6.06 -25.98
CA ARG A 55 20.72 -5.18 -27.11
C ARG A 55 21.66 -3.98 -27.26
N LYS A 56 22.80 -3.98 -26.56
CA LYS A 56 23.79 -2.89 -26.52
C LYS A 56 23.23 -1.56 -26.03
N LEU A 57 22.21 -1.60 -25.16
CA LEU A 57 21.63 -0.40 -24.55
C LEU A 57 22.18 -0.21 -23.15
N ASN A 58 22.62 1.02 -22.83
CA ASN A 58 23.03 1.38 -21.49
C ASN A 58 21.81 1.74 -20.61
N ILE A 59 22.04 2.03 -19.33
CA ILE A 59 20.95 2.36 -18.40
C ILE A 59 20.16 3.61 -18.83
N LYS A 60 20.82 4.67 -19.32
CA LYS A 60 20.15 5.92 -19.73
C LYS A 60 19.25 5.68 -20.94
N ASP A 61 19.70 4.87 -21.89
CA ASP A 61 18.92 4.50 -23.07
C ASP A 61 17.65 3.75 -22.64
N LEU A 62 17.78 2.77 -21.75
CA LEU A 62 16.66 1.97 -21.26
C LEU A 62 15.65 2.81 -20.47
N LEU A 63 16.12 3.68 -19.59
CA LEU A 63 15.26 4.60 -18.84
C LEU A 63 14.52 5.57 -19.77
N SER A 64 15.20 6.12 -20.78
CA SER A 64 14.55 7.03 -21.75
C SER A 64 13.48 6.32 -22.60
N GLN A 65 13.67 5.05 -22.93
CA GLN A 65 12.70 4.25 -23.70
C GLN A 65 11.38 4.00 -22.95
N MET A 66 11.32 4.18 -21.63
CA MET A 66 10.07 4.06 -20.86
C MET A 66 9.06 5.17 -21.18
N HIS A 67 9.52 6.30 -21.72
CA HIS A 67 8.68 7.42 -22.19
C HIS A 67 8.16 7.25 -23.62
N HIS A 68 8.63 6.23 -24.34
CA HIS A 68 8.31 6.06 -25.75
C HIS A 68 6.83 5.73 -25.97
N TYR A 69 6.17 6.33 -26.97
CA TYR A 69 4.72 6.14 -27.20
C TYR A 69 4.29 4.69 -27.47
N ASN A 70 5.20 3.86 -28.01
CA ASN A 70 4.97 2.44 -28.31
C ASN A 70 5.17 1.56 -27.05
N ALA A 71 4.10 0.86 -26.64
CA ALA A 71 4.10 -0.03 -25.48
C ALA A 71 5.13 -1.17 -25.57
N GLY A 72 5.34 -1.76 -26.74
CA GLY A 72 6.32 -2.84 -26.92
C GLY A 72 7.76 -2.37 -26.67
N VAL A 73 8.08 -1.12 -27.01
CA VAL A 73 9.39 -0.50 -26.71
C VAL A 73 9.55 -0.32 -25.20
N LYS A 74 8.53 0.23 -24.52
CA LYS A 74 8.55 0.40 -23.06
C LYS A 74 8.71 -0.94 -22.32
N GLN A 75 7.94 -1.95 -22.72
CA GLN A 75 8.00 -3.29 -22.13
C GLN A 75 9.39 -3.90 -22.31
N SER A 76 9.95 -3.81 -23.53
CA SER A 76 11.29 -4.32 -23.83
C SER A 76 12.37 -3.57 -23.06
N ALA A 77 12.18 -2.28 -22.77
CA ALA A 77 13.08 -1.48 -21.95
C ALA A 77 13.07 -1.93 -20.48
N LEU A 78 11.89 -2.19 -19.91
CA LEU A 78 11.76 -2.72 -18.53
C LEU A 78 12.42 -4.09 -18.38
N LEU A 79 12.18 -5.00 -19.33
CA LEU A 79 12.81 -6.32 -19.34
C LEU A 79 14.32 -6.20 -19.54
N GLY A 80 14.76 -5.37 -20.49
CA GLY A 80 16.17 -5.10 -20.74
C GLY A 80 16.89 -4.45 -19.55
N LEU A 81 16.19 -3.63 -18.76
CA LEU A 81 16.70 -3.07 -17.51
C LEU A 81 16.86 -4.16 -16.45
N LYS A 82 15.89 -5.06 -16.30
CA LYS A 82 16.02 -6.22 -15.41
C LYS A 82 17.24 -7.06 -15.75
N ASP A 83 17.46 -7.32 -17.04
CA ASP A 83 18.61 -8.10 -17.51
C ASP A 83 19.93 -7.39 -17.21
N LEU A 84 20.03 -6.08 -17.50
CA LEU A 84 21.20 -5.26 -17.21
C LEU A 84 21.56 -5.28 -15.72
N LEU A 85 20.57 -5.05 -14.85
CA LEU A 85 20.76 -5.01 -13.40
C LEU A 85 21.03 -6.39 -12.79
N SER A 86 20.67 -7.47 -13.49
CA SER A 86 21.05 -8.83 -13.10
C SER A 86 22.53 -9.11 -13.38
N GLN A 87 23.05 -8.58 -14.49
CA GLN A 87 24.46 -8.74 -14.88
C GLN A 87 25.39 -7.80 -14.10
N TYR A 88 24.93 -6.58 -13.81
CA TYR A 88 25.73 -5.54 -13.16
C TYR A 88 24.99 -4.93 -11.95
N PRO A 89 24.94 -5.63 -10.80
CA PRO A 89 24.16 -5.18 -9.63
C PRO A 89 24.59 -3.82 -9.06
N PHE A 90 25.86 -3.42 -9.19
CA PHE A 90 26.37 -2.13 -8.70
C PHE A 90 25.66 -0.92 -9.33
N ILE A 91 25.04 -1.10 -10.50
CA ILE A 91 24.26 -0.07 -11.19
C ILE A 91 23.03 0.33 -10.36
N ILE A 92 22.47 -0.59 -9.58
CA ILE A 92 21.31 -0.32 -8.72
C ILE A 92 21.64 0.79 -7.74
N ASP A 93 22.76 0.66 -7.01
CA ASP A 93 23.18 1.67 -6.03
C ASP A 93 23.56 3.00 -6.71
N ALA A 94 24.25 2.95 -7.85
CA ALA A 94 24.70 4.14 -8.58
C ALA A 94 23.54 4.97 -9.18
N HIS A 95 22.43 4.32 -9.55
CA HIS A 95 21.32 4.96 -10.27
C HIS A 95 19.95 4.78 -9.61
N LEU A 96 19.91 4.45 -8.31
CA LEU A 96 18.69 4.11 -7.60
C LEU A 96 17.58 5.15 -7.78
N SER A 97 17.89 6.44 -7.61
CA SER A 97 16.93 7.53 -7.76
C SER A 97 16.29 7.56 -9.15
N ASN A 98 17.08 7.42 -10.20
CA ASN A 98 16.59 7.43 -11.58
C ASN A 98 15.77 6.18 -11.88
N ILE A 99 16.24 5.00 -11.44
CA ILE A 99 15.50 3.74 -11.62
C ILE A 99 14.13 3.83 -10.95
N LEU A 100 14.05 4.26 -9.69
CA LEU A 100 12.79 4.36 -8.97
C LEU A 100 11.85 5.41 -9.59
N SER A 101 12.38 6.57 -9.98
CA SER A 101 11.58 7.62 -10.63
C SER A 101 10.89 7.10 -11.89
N GLU A 102 11.64 6.45 -12.78
CA GLU A 102 11.10 5.95 -14.04
C GLU A 102 10.19 4.75 -13.86
N VAL A 103 10.60 3.76 -13.07
CA VAL A 103 9.82 2.51 -12.91
C VAL A 103 8.48 2.77 -12.21
N THR A 104 8.44 3.66 -11.21
CA THR A 104 7.20 3.98 -10.49
C THR A 104 6.21 4.76 -11.34
N ALA A 105 6.68 5.63 -12.25
CA ALA A 105 5.82 6.33 -13.19
C ALA A 105 5.05 5.39 -14.13
N VAL A 106 5.62 4.21 -14.41
CA VAL A 106 5.02 3.20 -15.30
C VAL A 106 3.91 2.38 -14.62
N PHE A 107 3.71 2.52 -13.30
CA PHE A 107 2.60 1.84 -12.60
C PHE A 107 1.21 2.24 -13.13
N THR A 108 1.09 3.43 -13.69
CA THR A 108 -0.14 3.95 -14.30
C THR A 108 -0.12 3.91 -15.83
N ASP A 109 0.78 3.13 -16.45
CA ASP A 109 0.81 3.04 -17.91
C ASP A 109 -0.49 2.44 -18.46
N LYS A 110 -0.93 2.94 -19.61
CA LYS A 110 -2.15 2.49 -20.29
C LYS A 110 -2.10 1.01 -20.68
N ASP A 111 -0.93 0.50 -21.02
CA ASP A 111 -0.75 -0.88 -21.50
C ASP A 111 -0.52 -1.86 -20.35
N ALA A 112 -1.28 -2.97 -20.35
CA ALA A 112 -1.23 -3.96 -19.28
C ALA A 112 0.09 -4.76 -19.25
N ASN A 113 0.72 -5.00 -20.40
CA ASN A 113 1.98 -5.75 -20.46
C ASN A 113 3.15 -4.89 -19.96
N VAL A 114 3.09 -3.58 -20.22
CA VAL A 114 4.05 -2.61 -19.68
C VAL A 114 3.96 -2.56 -18.15
N ARG A 115 2.75 -2.45 -17.59
CA ARG A 115 2.54 -2.51 -16.13
C ARG A 115 2.99 -3.84 -15.53
N LEU A 116 2.68 -4.96 -16.18
CA LEU A 116 3.12 -6.28 -15.73
C LEU A 116 4.66 -6.38 -15.69
N ALA A 117 5.36 -5.88 -16.70
CA ALA A 117 6.82 -5.84 -16.72
C ALA A 117 7.38 -4.94 -15.60
N ALA A 118 6.72 -3.82 -15.29
CA ALA A 118 7.10 -2.94 -14.18
C ALA A 118 6.93 -3.64 -12.81
N VAL A 119 5.82 -4.36 -12.61
CA VAL A 119 5.60 -5.18 -11.40
C VAL A 119 6.69 -6.26 -11.25
N GLN A 120 7.03 -6.95 -12.34
CA GLN A 120 8.09 -7.97 -12.33
C GLN A 120 9.48 -7.38 -12.05
N LEU A 121 9.77 -6.19 -12.56
CA LEU A 121 11.01 -5.49 -12.28
C LEU A 121 11.06 -5.05 -10.82
N LEU A 122 9.96 -4.51 -10.27
CA LEU A 122 9.88 -4.14 -8.85
C LEU A 122 10.07 -5.36 -7.94
N GLN A 123 9.43 -6.50 -8.26
CA GLN A 123 9.61 -7.76 -7.52
C GLN A 123 11.07 -8.22 -7.52
N PHE A 124 11.81 -7.97 -8.61
CA PHE A 124 13.24 -8.27 -8.71
C PHE A 124 14.13 -7.29 -7.95
N LEU A 125 13.77 -6.00 -7.96
CA LEU A 125 14.53 -4.91 -7.35
C LEU A 125 14.36 -4.86 -5.84
N ALA A 126 13.12 -4.97 -5.35
CA ALA A 126 12.79 -4.70 -3.96
C ALA A 126 13.61 -5.55 -2.96
N PRO A 127 13.84 -6.86 -3.15
CA PRO A 127 14.69 -7.64 -2.25
C PRO A 127 16.19 -7.26 -2.27
N LYS A 128 16.65 -6.50 -3.28
CA LYS A 128 18.06 -6.09 -3.43
C LYS A 128 18.36 -4.72 -2.85
N ILE A 129 17.34 -3.94 -2.51
CA ILE A 129 17.48 -2.57 -2.03
C ILE A 129 17.14 -2.58 -0.53
N ARG A 130 18.05 -2.09 0.31
CA ARG A 130 17.78 -2.02 1.74
C ARG A 130 16.75 -0.94 2.05
N ALA A 131 15.99 -1.11 3.14
CA ALA A 131 14.96 -0.16 3.55
C ALA A 131 15.50 1.26 3.73
N GLU A 132 16.73 1.40 4.22
CA GLU A 132 17.40 2.69 4.44
C GLU A 132 17.72 3.40 3.12
N GLN A 133 18.01 2.64 2.06
CA GLN A 133 18.35 3.17 0.73
C GLN A 133 17.12 3.65 -0.03
N ILE A 134 16.00 2.92 0.04
CA ILE A 134 14.75 3.31 -0.62
C ILE A 134 13.99 4.39 0.15
N SER A 135 14.18 4.48 1.47
CA SER A 135 13.44 5.39 2.37
C SER A 135 13.34 6.83 1.83
N PRO A 136 14.42 7.52 1.39
CA PRO A 136 14.32 8.88 0.86
C PRO A 136 13.40 9.03 -0.37
N PHE A 137 13.26 7.98 -1.17
CA PHE A 137 12.47 7.94 -2.40
C PHE A 137 11.07 7.36 -2.18
N PHE A 138 10.81 6.79 -1.00
CA PHE A 138 9.54 6.14 -0.71
C PHE A 138 8.32 7.09 -0.72
N PRO A 139 8.41 8.43 -0.50
CA PRO A 139 7.31 9.34 -0.79
C PRO A 139 6.85 9.28 -2.26
N LEU A 140 7.80 9.22 -3.20
CA LEU A 140 7.54 9.14 -4.63
C LEU A 140 6.89 7.80 -4.98
N VAL A 141 7.46 6.71 -4.48
CA VAL A 141 6.91 5.35 -4.66
C VAL A 141 5.47 5.28 -4.14
N SER A 142 5.23 5.79 -2.94
CA SER A 142 3.90 5.81 -2.32
C SER A 142 2.93 6.68 -3.11
N ALA A 143 3.34 7.84 -3.63
CA ALA A 143 2.48 8.71 -4.41
C ALA A 143 2.02 8.04 -5.72
N HIS A 144 2.94 7.40 -6.45
CA HIS A 144 2.59 6.64 -7.66
C HIS A 144 1.71 5.44 -7.35
N LEU A 145 1.96 4.71 -6.26
CA LEU A 145 1.07 3.65 -5.81
C LEU A 145 -0.33 4.19 -5.51
N SER A 146 -0.42 5.27 -4.72
CA SER A 146 -1.71 5.88 -4.37
C SER A 146 -2.48 6.32 -5.62
N SER A 147 -1.81 6.96 -6.57
CA SER A 147 -2.40 7.34 -7.86
C SER A 147 -2.89 6.13 -8.66
N ALA A 148 -2.15 5.02 -8.65
CA ALA A 148 -2.54 3.80 -9.35
C ALA A 148 -3.74 3.10 -8.67
N MET A 149 -3.81 3.11 -7.34
CA MET A 149 -4.93 2.55 -6.57
C MET A 149 -6.23 3.32 -6.81
N THR A 150 -6.18 4.64 -6.94
CA THR A 150 -7.35 5.49 -7.18
C THR A 150 -7.58 5.82 -8.66
N HIS A 151 -6.85 5.14 -9.55
CA HIS A 151 -6.92 5.40 -10.99
C HIS A 151 -8.30 5.04 -11.56
N ILE A 152 -8.79 5.80 -12.53
CA ILE A 152 -10.10 5.57 -13.17
C ILE A 152 -10.19 4.23 -13.92
N THR A 153 -9.06 3.73 -14.43
CA THR A 153 -8.97 2.45 -15.16
C THR A 153 -8.76 1.30 -14.19
N GLU A 154 -9.72 0.37 -14.16
CA GLU A 154 -9.74 -0.77 -13.26
C GLU A 154 -8.53 -1.71 -13.38
N GLY A 155 -8.01 -1.91 -14.60
CA GLY A 155 -6.81 -2.73 -14.81
C GLY A 155 -5.58 -2.13 -14.12
N ILE A 156 -5.50 -0.80 -14.03
CA ILE A 156 -4.43 -0.11 -13.31
C ILE A 156 -4.63 -0.29 -11.80
N GLN A 157 -5.86 -0.14 -11.30
CA GLN A 157 -6.18 -0.42 -9.90
C GLN A 157 -5.80 -1.86 -9.51
N GLU A 158 -6.15 -2.86 -10.33
CA GLU A 158 -5.83 -4.26 -10.06
C GLU A 158 -4.31 -4.53 -10.05
N ASP A 159 -3.55 -3.96 -10.99
CA ASP A 159 -2.09 -4.13 -11.02
C ASP A 159 -1.41 -3.37 -9.87
N SER A 160 -1.96 -2.24 -9.42
CA SER A 160 -1.46 -1.49 -8.26
C SER A 160 -1.50 -2.32 -6.96
N LEU A 161 -2.49 -3.21 -6.83
CA LEU A 161 -2.59 -4.11 -5.68
C LEU A 161 -1.44 -5.12 -5.63
N LYS A 162 -0.84 -5.47 -6.77
CA LYS A 162 0.37 -6.31 -6.84
C LYS A 162 1.61 -5.52 -6.42
N VAL A 163 1.70 -4.25 -6.80
CA VAL A 163 2.74 -3.33 -6.32
C VAL A 163 2.67 -3.20 -4.80
N LEU A 164 1.45 -3.00 -4.26
CA LEU A 164 1.19 -2.95 -2.82
C LEU A 164 1.63 -4.24 -2.11
N ASP A 165 1.35 -5.42 -2.67
CA ASP A 165 1.80 -6.70 -2.09
C ASP A 165 3.33 -6.75 -1.97
N ILE A 166 4.07 -6.34 -3.01
CA ILE A 166 5.55 -6.32 -3.00
C ILE A 166 6.07 -5.36 -1.94
N LEU A 167 5.52 -4.16 -1.87
CA LEU A 167 5.97 -3.14 -0.92
C LEU A 167 5.62 -3.50 0.54
N LEU A 168 4.48 -4.15 0.78
CA LEU A 168 4.12 -4.67 2.09
C LEU A 168 5.05 -5.79 2.55
N GLU A 169 5.48 -6.65 1.63
CA GLU A 169 6.39 -7.74 1.94
C GLU A 169 7.81 -7.24 2.23
N GLN A 170 8.33 -6.34 1.41
CA GLN A 170 9.74 -5.92 1.48
C GLN A 170 9.96 -4.71 2.39
N TYR A 171 8.97 -3.80 2.51
CA TYR A 171 9.11 -2.53 3.22
C TYR A 171 7.92 -2.22 4.14
N PRO A 172 7.52 -3.14 5.04
CA PRO A 172 6.32 -2.97 5.88
C PRO A 172 6.35 -1.66 6.68
N ALA A 173 7.47 -1.32 7.31
CA ALA A 173 7.57 -0.10 8.12
C ALA A 173 7.41 1.20 7.31
N LEU A 174 7.94 1.24 6.07
CA LEU A 174 7.85 2.42 5.21
C LEU A 174 6.43 2.60 4.68
N ILE A 175 5.77 1.51 4.28
CA ILE A 175 4.41 1.58 3.74
C ILE A 175 3.37 1.90 4.82
N THR A 176 3.53 1.37 6.03
CA THR A 176 2.66 1.68 7.16
C THR A 176 2.81 3.13 7.62
N GLY A 177 3.98 3.75 7.41
CA GLY A 177 4.21 5.18 7.66
C GLY A 177 3.41 6.13 6.75
N ARG A 178 2.66 5.61 5.77
CA ARG A 178 1.74 6.37 4.90
C ARG A 178 0.28 5.93 5.07
N SER A 179 -0.07 5.46 6.27
CA SER A 179 -1.37 4.84 6.54
C SER A 179 -2.56 5.75 6.29
N SER A 180 -2.51 7.05 6.60
CA SER A 180 -3.63 7.96 6.37
C SER A 180 -4.11 7.95 4.91
N ILE A 181 -3.17 8.05 3.97
CA ILE A 181 -3.44 8.08 2.53
C ILE A 181 -3.88 6.70 2.04
N LEU A 182 -3.16 5.64 2.42
CA LEU A 182 -3.45 4.29 1.91
C LEU A 182 -4.77 3.73 2.43
N LEU A 183 -5.15 4.01 3.67
CA LEU A 183 -6.44 3.60 4.23
C LEU A 183 -7.61 4.26 3.49
N LYS A 184 -7.48 5.55 3.14
CA LYS A 184 -8.45 6.23 2.28
C LYS A 184 -8.56 5.55 0.91
N ASN A 185 -7.42 5.21 0.30
CA ASN A 185 -7.43 4.49 -0.99
C ASN A 185 -8.11 3.12 -0.89
N PHE A 186 -7.91 2.38 0.21
CA PHE A 186 -8.62 1.13 0.45
C PHE A 186 -10.14 1.32 0.52
N VAL A 187 -10.60 2.37 1.19
CA VAL A 187 -12.02 2.73 1.25
C VAL A 187 -12.57 3.05 -0.13
N GLU A 188 -11.86 3.83 -0.94
CA GLU A 188 -12.26 4.18 -2.31
C GLU A 188 -12.25 2.96 -3.28
N LEU A 189 -11.41 1.95 -3.00
CA LEU A 189 -11.40 0.71 -3.79
C LEU A 189 -12.63 -0.17 -3.51
N ILE A 190 -13.18 -0.15 -2.29
CA ILE A 190 -14.36 -0.94 -1.91
C ILE A 190 -15.68 -0.17 -2.04
N SER A 191 -15.63 1.16 -2.06
CA SER A 191 -16.80 2.03 -1.93
C SER A 191 -16.63 3.34 -2.69
N HIS A 192 -17.73 4.06 -2.87
CA HIS A 192 -17.73 5.41 -3.41
C HIS A 192 -18.47 6.34 -2.45
N GLN A 193 -18.04 7.60 -2.40
CA GLN A 193 -18.69 8.60 -1.59
C GLN A 193 -19.95 9.10 -2.30
N GLN A 194 -21.11 9.02 -1.65
CA GLN A 194 -22.32 9.65 -2.17
C GLN A 194 -22.36 11.13 -1.77
N PRO A 195 -22.55 12.06 -2.72
CA PRO A 195 -22.86 13.45 -2.38
C PRO A 195 -24.26 13.48 -1.76
N SER A 196 -24.34 13.95 -0.51
CA SER A 196 -25.59 14.09 0.22
C SER A 196 -26.50 15.13 -0.47
N LYS A 197 -27.46 14.66 -1.26
CA LYS A 197 -28.55 15.50 -1.77
C LYS A 197 -29.63 15.66 -0.68
N GLY A 198 -29.50 16.71 0.13
CA GLY A 198 -30.64 17.38 0.77
C GLY A 198 -31.20 16.78 2.07
N LEU A 199 -31.33 17.68 3.05
CA LEU A 199 -32.24 17.79 4.19
C LEU A 199 -32.65 16.52 5.00
N ILE A 200 -32.48 16.66 6.32
CA ILE A 200 -33.06 15.88 7.45
C ILE A 200 -32.10 14.87 8.10
N ASN A 201 -31.38 15.41 9.09
CA ASN A 201 -31.22 14.84 10.44
C ASN A 201 -30.65 13.40 10.54
N ARG A 202 -29.34 13.26 10.34
CA ARG A 202 -28.45 12.47 11.21
C ARG A 202 -27.02 12.89 10.97
N ASP A 203 -26.29 13.03 12.07
CA ASP A 203 -24.91 13.52 12.24
C ASP A 203 -23.83 12.59 11.61
N ARG A 204 -24.09 12.03 10.41
CA ARG A 204 -23.17 11.16 9.66
C ARG A 204 -22.80 11.84 8.35
N SER A 205 -21.80 12.72 8.43
CA SER A 205 -21.46 13.72 7.40
C SER A 205 -20.94 13.16 6.07
N GLN A 206 -20.73 11.85 5.90
CA GLN A 206 -20.30 11.24 4.63
C GLN A 206 -20.79 9.79 4.58
N SER A 207 -21.77 9.48 3.72
CA SER A 207 -22.24 8.11 3.51
C SER A 207 -21.44 7.45 2.38
N TRP A 208 -20.59 6.50 2.73
CA TRP A 208 -19.91 5.62 1.79
C TRP A 208 -20.81 4.43 1.45
N ILE A 209 -20.87 4.05 0.17
CA ILE A 209 -21.63 2.88 -0.29
C ILE A 209 -20.74 1.97 -1.11
N LEU A 210 -20.91 0.65 -0.97
CA LEU A 210 -20.17 -0.33 -1.78
C LEU A 210 -20.19 0.01 -3.27
N SER A 211 -19.01 -0.06 -3.88
CA SER A 211 -18.88 0.11 -5.32
C SER A 211 -19.39 -1.15 -6.03
N VAL A 212 -20.14 -0.92 -7.11
CA VAL A 212 -20.60 -1.97 -8.04
C VAL A 212 -20.14 -1.54 -9.41
N ASN A 213 -19.39 -2.41 -10.08
CA ASN A 213 -18.92 -2.14 -11.43
C ASN A 213 -19.21 -3.32 -12.35
N PRO A 214 -20.31 -3.24 -13.15
CA PRO A 214 -20.73 -4.33 -14.03
C PRO A 214 -19.73 -4.63 -15.17
N ASN A 215 -18.86 -3.69 -15.53
CA ASN A 215 -17.94 -3.82 -16.65
C ASN A 215 -16.63 -4.54 -16.26
N ARG A 216 -16.44 -4.79 -14.97
CA ARG A 216 -15.26 -5.46 -14.45
C ARG A 216 -15.27 -6.94 -14.83
N ARG A 217 -14.10 -7.48 -15.19
CA ARG A 217 -13.93 -8.92 -15.48
C ARG A 217 -14.23 -9.84 -14.27
N LEU A 218 -14.12 -9.29 -13.07
CA LEU A 218 -14.33 -9.96 -11.79
C LEU A 218 -15.66 -9.50 -11.22
N THR A 219 -16.35 -10.36 -10.48
CA THR A 219 -17.53 -9.95 -9.72
C THR A 219 -17.14 -8.92 -8.64
N SER A 220 -18.10 -8.08 -8.23
CA SER A 220 -17.85 -7.09 -7.17
C SER A 220 -17.40 -7.77 -5.87
N GLN A 221 -17.94 -8.94 -5.55
CA GLN A 221 -17.55 -9.75 -4.40
C GLN A 221 -16.08 -10.21 -4.48
N GLN A 222 -15.65 -10.74 -5.63
CA GLN A 222 -14.27 -11.17 -5.84
C GLN A 222 -13.29 -9.99 -5.74
N TRP A 223 -13.68 -8.84 -6.29
CA TRP A 223 -12.89 -7.63 -6.18
C TRP A 223 -12.74 -7.20 -4.72
N ARG A 224 -13.84 -7.10 -3.96
CA ARG A 224 -13.79 -6.73 -2.55
C ARG A 224 -12.98 -7.73 -1.75
N LEU A 225 -13.12 -9.02 -1.99
CA LEU A 225 -12.26 -10.03 -1.35
C LEU A 225 -10.77 -9.74 -1.59
N LYS A 226 -10.38 -9.44 -2.85
CA LYS A 226 -8.99 -9.07 -3.18
C LYS A 226 -8.51 -7.84 -2.41
N VAL A 227 -9.36 -6.84 -2.24
CA VAL A 227 -9.02 -5.60 -1.52
C VAL A 227 -8.96 -5.84 -0.01
N LEU A 228 -9.96 -6.52 0.57
CA LEU A 228 -10.06 -6.81 2.00
C LEU A 228 -8.91 -7.71 2.50
N VAL A 229 -8.45 -8.67 1.69
CA VAL A 229 -7.24 -9.47 2.01
C VAL A 229 -6.02 -8.56 2.19
N ARG A 230 -5.85 -7.57 1.30
CA ARG A 230 -4.71 -6.66 1.35
C ARG A 230 -4.84 -5.61 2.44
N LEU A 231 -6.04 -5.11 2.69
CA LEU A 231 -6.33 -4.26 3.84
C LEU A 231 -6.03 -4.98 5.16
N SER A 232 -6.41 -6.26 5.28
CA SER A 232 -6.07 -7.09 6.44
C SER A 232 -4.56 -7.21 6.65
N LYS A 233 -3.80 -7.49 5.58
CA LYS A 233 -2.33 -7.54 5.65
C LYS A 233 -1.72 -6.19 6.05
N PHE A 234 -2.25 -5.10 5.50
CA PHE A 234 -1.80 -3.74 5.81
C PHE A 234 -2.05 -3.38 7.29
N LEU A 235 -3.25 -3.65 7.80
CA LEU A 235 -3.61 -3.42 9.21
C LEU A 235 -2.83 -4.34 10.16
N GLN A 236 -2.53 -5.58 9.75
CA GLN A 236 -1.67 -6.49 10.50
C GLN A 236 -0.24 -5.91 10.61
N ALA A 237 0.33 -5.43 9.50
CA ALA A 237 1.64 -4.78 9.51
C ALA A 237 1.67 -3.54 10.41
N LEU A 238 0.59 -2.74 10.42
CA LEU A 238 0.43 -1.63 11.35
C LEU A 238 0.43 -2.10 12.81
N ALA A 239 -0.38 -3.09 13.14
CA ALA A 239 -0.52 -3.59 14.51
C ALA A 239 0.79 -4.22 15.05
N ASP A 240 1.57 -4.86 14.18
CA ASP A 240 2.86 -5.45 14.53
C ASP A 240 4.00 -4.41 14.56
N GLY A 241 3.91 -3.34 13.78
CA GLY A 241 4.82 -2.19 13.88
C GLY A 241 4.69 -1.47 15.23
N SER A 242 3.46 -1.25 15.69
CA SER A 242 3.18 -0.63 16.99
C SER A 242 3.69 -1.46 18.18
N SER A 243 3.67 -2.80 18.09
CA SER A 243 4.18 -3.66 19.18
C SER A 243 5.71 -3.62 19.26
N ARG A 244 6.42 -3.61 18.12
CA ARG A 244 7.88 -3.55 18.08
C ARG A 244 8.44 -2.23 18.63
N LEU A 245 7.75 -1.11 18.40
CA LEU A 245 8.14 0.18 18.98
C LEU A 245 8.10 0.14 20.51
N ARG A 246 7.07 -0.48 21.11
CA ARG A 246 6.99 -0.66 22.57
C ARG A 246 8.01 -1.64 23.12
N GLU A 247 8.33 -2.72 22.40
CA GLU A 247 9.37 -3.65 22.86
C GLU A 247 10.76 -3.00 22.86
N SER A 248 11.07 -2.15 21.87
CA SER A 248 12.31 -1.37 21.86
C SER A 248 12.34 -0.31 22.97
N GLU A 249 11.22 0.36 23.26
CA GLU A 249 11.12 1.30 24.39
C GLU A 249 11.19 0.58 25.74
N GLY A 250 10.55 -0.60 25.88
CA GLY A 250 10.55 -1.41 27.10
C GLY A 250 11.88 -2.13 27.38
N LEU A 251 12.67 -2.45 26.35
CA LEU A 251 14.04 -2.93 26.51
C LEU A 251 15.03 -1.82 26.89
N GLN A 252 14.62 -0.55 26.79
CA GLN A 252 15.41 0.60 27.23
C GLN A 252 15.18 0.92 28.72
N GLU A 253 14.12 0.39 29.33
CA GLU A 253 13.81 0.58 30.76
C GLU A 253 14.17 -0.63 31.66
N GLN A 254 14.63 -1.76 31.12
CA GLN A 254 14.98 -2.94 31.92
C GLN A 254 16.31 -3.59 31.53
N LYS A 255 17.41 -2.92 31.85
CA LYS A 255 18.65 -3.48 32.42
C LYS A 255 19.65 -2.36 32.70
N GLU A 256 19.25 -1.33 33.44
CA GLU A 256 20.26 -0.54 34.15
C GLU A 256 20.82 -1.43 35.28
N ASN A 257 21.96 -2.06 34.99
CA ASN A 257 22.87 -2.46 36.05
C ASN A 257 23.15 -1.18 36.87
N PRO A 258 22.93 -1.15 38.20
CA PRO A 258 23.13 0.05 39.02
C PRO A 258 24.58 0.56 39.11
N HIS A 259 25.48 0.03 38.27
CA HIS A 259 26.89 0.42 38.15
C HIS A 259 27.35 0.76 36.72
N ALA A 260 26.45 0.78 35.72
CA ALA A 260 26.81 1.24 34.38
C ALA A 260 26.57 2.76 34.28
N THR A 261 27.58 3.55 34.62
CA THR A 261 27.54 5.01 34.48
C THR A 261 27.46 5.37 32.98
N SER A 262 26.27 5.66 32.49
CA SER A 262 26.08 6.22 31.14
C SER A 262 26.54 7.67 31.14
N ASN A 263 27.81 7.89 30.78
CA ASN A 263 28.36 9.24 30.63
C ASN A 263 27.90 9.80 29.29
N SER A 264 26.89 10.68 29.29
CA SER A 264 26.50 11.44 28.11
C SER A 264 27.56 12.50 27.78
N ILE A 265 28.15 12.41 26.58
CA ILE A 265 29.10 13.41 26.09
C ILE A 265 28.31 14.44 25.28
N PHE A 266 28.26 15.68 25.77
CA PHE A 266 27.71 16.81 25.02
C PHE A 266 28.78 17.36 24.08
N ILE A 267 28.53 17.27 22.77
CA ILE A 267 29.44 17.78 21.73
C ILE A 267 28.89 19.10 21.19
N ASN A 268 29.65 20.18 21.34
CA ASN A 268 29.38 21.43 20.65
C ASN A 268 30.14 21.45 19.32
N TRP A 269 29.42 21.32 18.20
CA TRP A 269 30.02 21.28 16.87
C TRP A 269 30.84 22.51 16.50
N LYS A 270 30.56 23.68 17.09
CA LYS A 270 31.38 24.89 16.86
C LYS A 270 32.74 24.82 17.55
N GLU A 271 32.81 24.20 18.72
CA GLU A 271 34.03 24.03 19.50
C GLU A 271 34.89 22.89 18.95
N HIS A 272 34.26 21.80 18.48
CA HIS A 272 34.95 20.71 17.78
C HIS A 272 35.54 21.15 16.44
N ALA A 273 34.85 21.99 15.66
CA ALA A 273 35.37 22.48 14.38
C ALA A 273 36.60 23.41 14.53
N ASN A 274 36.82 23.95 15.72
CA ASN A 274 37.96 24.82 16.05
C ASN A 274 39.08 24.07 16.81
N ASP A 275 39.07 22.73 16.82
CA ASP A 275 40.01 21.86 17.55
C ASP A 275 40.06 22.11 19.08
N GLN A 276 39.03 22.72 19.66
CA GLN A 276 38.97 22.98 21.11
C GLN A 276 38.41 21.79 21.91
N GLN A 277 37.69 20.88 21.26
CA GLN A 277 37.20 19.63 21.83
C GLN A 277 37.56 18.45 20.91
N HIS A 278 38.17 17.41 21.49
CA HIS A 278 38.53 16.19 20.78
C HIS A 278 37.68 15.02 21.29
N ILE A 279 37.13 14.21 20.38
CA ILE A 279 36.38 13.00 20.73
C ILE A 279 37.35 11.81 20.67
N GLN A 280 37.71 11.25 21.83
CA GLN A 280 38.56 10.06 21.90
C GLN A 280 37.68 8.81 22.05
N VAL A 281 37.72 7.94 21.05
CA VAL A 281 37.01 6.64 21.07
C VAL A 281 38.06 5.55 21.24
N TYR A 282 38.02 4.83 22.36
CA TYR A 282 38.93 3.73 22.62
C TYR A 282 38.34 2.41 22.12
N GLU A 283 39.06 1.73 21.25
CA GLU A 283 38.62 0.49 20.57
C GLU A 283 38.21 -0.63 21.55
N ASN A 284 38.77 -0.65 22.77
CA ASN A 284 38.49 -1.64 23.82
C ASN A 284 37.86 -1.04 25.10
N GLY A 285 37.24 0.14 25.02
CA GLY A 285 36.75 0.87 26.19
C GLY A 285 35.48 0.33 26.87
N GLY A 286 34.96 -0.82 26.44
CA GLY A 286 33.71 -1.43 26.95
C GLY A 286 32.42 -0.69 26.56
N SER A 287 32.52 0.58 26.17
CA SER A 287 31.42 1.40 25.65
C SER A 287 31.23 1.15 24.15
N GLN A 288 30.21 0.36 23.81
CA GLN A 288 29.74 0.26 22.42
C GLN A 288 28.96 1.54 22.08
N PRO A 289 29.27 2.25 20.96
CA PRO A 289 28.47 3.39 20.56
C PRO A 289 27.04 2.93 20.31
N ASN A 290 26.07 3.58 20.96
CA ASN A 290 24.68 3.28 20.70
C ASN A 290 24.35 3.72 19.26
N VAL A 291 24.19 2.74 18.36
CA VAL A 291 23.93 2.97 16.93
C VAL A 291 22.48 3.47 16.71
N SER A 292 21.65 3.53 17.75
CA SER A 292 20.36 4.23 17.70
C SER A 292 20.58 5.74 17.70
N SER A 293 20.97 6.28 16.55
CA SER A 293 21.00 7.72 16.31
C SER A 293 19.62 8.31 16.62
N GLN A 294 19.54 9.21 17.61
CA GLN A 294 18.35 10.05 17.83
C GLN A 294 18.13 11.03 16.67
N PHE A 295 19.16 11.26 15.84
CA PHE A 295 19.02 11.98 14.58
C PHE A 295 18.35 11.06 13.56
N ARG A 296 17.04 11.17 13.42
CA ARG A 296 16.34 10.76 12.20
C ARG A 296 16.57 11.85 11.15
N LEU A 297 17.11 11.48 9.99
CA LEU A 297 17.02 12.33 8.79
C LEU A 297 15.56 12.72 8.64
N ARG A 298 15.26 14.03 8.73
CA ARG A 298 13.89 14.53 8.58
C ARG A 298 13.38 14.06 7.23
N TYR A 299 12.30 13.31 7.27
CA TYR A 299 11.57 12.92 6.09
C TYR A 299 10.90 14.17 5.52
N LEU A 300 11.54 14.80 4.54
CA LEU A 300 11.20 16.13 4.05
C LEU A 300 10.01 16.10 3.06
N VAL A 301 8.97 15.33 3.38
CA VAL A 301 7.69 15.35 2.65
C VAL A 301 6.53 15.29 3.64
N GLY A 302 6.23 16.48 4.14
CA GLY A 302 5.14 16.88 5.02
C GLY A 302 5.53 18.25 5.53
N GLY A 303 4.86 19.32 5.07
CA GLY A 303 5.13 20.67 5.57
C GLY A 303 5.03 20.75 7.09
N LEU A 304 5.51 21.86 7.66
CA LEU A 304 5.33 22.23 9.06
C LEU A 304 3.97 21.73 9.61
N GLY A 305 4.01 20.73 10.50
CA GLY A 305 2.87 20.32 11.31
C GLY A 305 2.39 18.88 11.06
N SER A 306 2.58 18.04 12.08
CA SER A 306 2.07 16.67 12.21
C SER A 306 2.86 15.58 11.49
N VAL A 307 3.57 14.77 12.29
CA VAL A 307 3.86 13.37 11.93
C VAL A 307 2.50 12.75 11.59
N ASP A 308 2.36 12.05 10.46
CA ASP A 308 1.12 11.34 10.15
C ASP A 308 0.87 10.30 11.26
N GLU A 309 0.12 10.68 12.30
CA GLU A 309 -0.19 9.81 13.43
C GLU A 309 -1.02 8.60 12.97
N GLY A 310 -1.59 8.64 11.76
CA GLY A 310 -2.28 7.52 11.15
C GLY A 310 -3.35 6.96 12.09
N LEU A 311 -3.36 5.64 12.26
CA LEU A 311 -4.24 4.95 13.23
C LEU A 311 -3.67 4.90 14.67
N SER A 312 -2.56 5.59 14.95
CA SER A 312 -1.96 5.66 16.29
C SER A 312 -2.63 6.71 17.19
N SER A 313 -3.47 7.59 16.62
CA SER A 313 -4.37 8.45 17.39
C SER A 313 -5.72 7.75 17.57
N THR A 314 -6.26 7.81 18.79
CA THR A 314 -7.58 7.27 19.13
C THR A 314 -8.68 7.90 18.28
N GLU A 315 -8.59 9.19 17.98
CA GLU A 315 -9.54 9.95 17.17
C GLU A 315 -9.51 9.50 15.71
N ASN A 316 -8.31 9.36 15.13
CA ASN A 316 -8.15 8.89 13.75
C ASN A 316 -8.62 7.45 13.60
N LEU A 317 -8.29 6.58 14.57
CA LEU A 317 -8.77 5.20 14.59
C LEU A 317 -10.30 5.15 14.68
N LYS A 318 -10.90 5.94 15.58
CA LYS A 318 -12.35 6.04 15.71
C LYS A 318 -12.99 6.54 14.40
N GLY A 319 -12.48 7.60 13.79
CA GLY A 319 -12.99 8.13 12.52
C GLY A 319 -12.87 7.13 11.37
N PHE A 320 -11.78 6.36 11.32
CA PHE A 320 -11.64 5.28 10.35
C PHE A 320 -12.65 4.14 10.61
N ILE A 321 -12.86 3.75 11.87
CA ILE A 321 -13.87 2.75 12.26
C ILE A 321 -15.29 3.20 11.85
N GLU A 322 -15.62 4.48 12.05
CA GLU A 322 -16.91 5.07 11.64
C GLU A 322 -17.20 4.90 10.15
N ILE A 323 -16.15 4.88 9.32
CA ILE A 323 -16.24 4.67 7.87
C ILE A 323 -16.24 3.18 7.51
N ILE A 324 -15.27 2.41 8.01
CA ILE A 324 -15.00 1.06 7.51
C ILE A 324 -15.96 0.00 8.05
N ILE A 325 -16.40 0.05 9.31
CA ILE A 325 -17.28 -1.00 9.87
C ILE A 325 -18.62 -1.10 9.12
N PRO A 326 -19.33 0.01 8.82
CA PRO A 326 -20.54 -0.06 8.00
C PRO A 326 -20.32 -0.75 6.65
N LEU A 327 -19.21 -0.42 5.95
CA LEU A 327 -18.87 -1.05 4.67
C LEU A 327 -18.55 -2.54 4.81
N LEU A 328 -17.93 -2.96 5.91
CA LEU A 328 -17.67 -4.37 6.19
C LEU A 328 -18.96 -5.15 6.48
N ILE A 329 -19.93 -4.53 7.17
CA ILE A 329 -21.26 -5.09 7.38
C ILE A 329 -21.97 -5.25 6.03
N GLU A 330 -21.92 -4.24 5.15
CA GLU A 330 -22.49 -4.36 3.80
C GLU A 330 -21.82 -5.48 2.99
N CYS A 331 -20.49 -5.61 3.07
CA CYS A 331 -19.76 -6.70 2.41
C CYS A 331 -20.20 -8.08 2.92
N TRP A 332 -20.52 -8.19 4.22
CA TRP A 332 -21.03 -9.42 4.82
C TRP A 332 -22.44 -9.75 4.34
N ILE A 333 -23.34 -8.76 4.31
CA ILE A 333 -24.73 -8.92 3.86
C ILE A 333 -24.77 -9.32 2.38
N GLU A 334 -23.92 -8.73 1.54
CA GLU A 334 -23.82 -9.11 0.14
C GLU A 334 -23.28 -10.52 -0.05
N ALA A 335 -22.34 -10.96 0.81
CA ALA A 335 -21.80 -12.31 0.76
C ALA A 335 -22.84 -13.37 1.19
N VAL A 336 -23.71 -13.03 2.15
CA VAL A 336 -24.77 -13.92 2.64
C VAL A 336 -26.14 -13.21 2.58
N PRO A 337 -26.77 -13.14 1.41
CA PRO A 337 -28.10 -12.57 1.26
C PRO A 337 -29.13 -13.29 2.15
N PRO A 338 -30.13 -12.58 2.72
CA PRO A 338 -31.17 -13.16 3.59
C PRO A 338 -31.93 -14.34 2.95
N GLN A 339 -32.03 -14.35 1.62
CA GLN A 339 -32.69 -15.40 0.82
C GLN A 339 -31.91 -16.72 0.86
N LEU A 340 -30.58 -16.66 0.88
CA LEU A 340 -29.70 -17.82 1.05
C LEU A 340 -29.64 -18.24 2.53
N ALA A 341 -29.83 -17.29 3.43
CA ALA A 341 -29.82 -17.48 4.88
C ALA A 341 -30.98 -18.38 5.39
N ALA A 342 -32.13 -18.39 4.69
CA ALA A 342 -33.24 -19.30 4.97
C ALA A 342 -32.96 -20.77 4.60
N SER A 343 -31.92 -21.03 3.78
CA SER A 343 -31.53 -22.38 3.30
C SER A 343 -30.28 -22.94 3.99
N VAL A 344 -29.82 -22.30 5.08
CA VAL A 344 -28.53 -22.53 5.76
C VAL A 344 -28.33 -23.94 6.33
N GLY A 345 -29.38 -24.79 6.33
CA GLY A 345 -29.23 -26.23 6.57
C GLY A 345 -28.23 -26.92 5.63
N ASN A 346 -27.87 -26.30 4.50
CA ASN A 346 -26.90 -26.82 3.53
C ASN A 346 -25.49 -26.21 3.63
N GLY A 347 -25.17 -25.35 4.60
CA GLY A 347 -23.85 -24.70 4.75
C GLY A 347 -23.57 -23.59 3.73
N ILE A 348 -22.51 -22.81 3.98
CA ILE A 348 -22.12 -21.64 3.15
C ILE A 348 -21.07 -22.04 2.11
N GLU A 349 -21.14 -21.44 0.91
CA GLU A 349 -20.14 -21.63 -0.14
C GLU A 349 -18.77 -21.01 0.23
N ARG A 350 -17.72 -21.46 -0.45
CA ARG A 350 -16.34 -21.09 -0.10
C ARG A 350 -16.05 -19.59 -0.19
N GLU A 351 -16.51 -18.95 -1.25
CA GLU A 351 -16.18 -17.55 -1.54
C GLU A 351 -16.83 -16.58 -0.54
N PRO A 352 -18.15 -16.67 -0.24
CA PRO A 352 -18.75 -15.90 0.86
C PRO A 352 -18.02 -16.06 2.18
N LEU A 353 -17.62 -17.28 2.52
CA LEU A 353 -16.93 -17.58 3.77
C LEU A 353 -15.54 -16.90 3.85
N GLN A 354 -14.85 -16.74 2.72
CA GLN A 354 -13.61 -15.97 2.64
C GLN A 354 -13.83 -14.48 2.87
N VAL A 355 -14.90 -13.90 2.31
CA VAL A 355 -15.27 -12.50 2.54
C VAL A 355 -15.57 -12.28 4.02
N MET A 356 -16.42 -13.14 4.61
CA MET A 356 -16.75 -13.13 6.03
C MET A 356 -15.48 -13.20 6.90
N GLN A 357 -14.53 -14.08 6.56
CA GLN A 357 -13.26 -14.18 7.29
C GLN A 357 -12.46 -12.88 7.24
N GLN A 358 -12.35 -12.24 6.07
CA GLN A 358 -11.61 -10.98 5.98
C GLN A 358 -12.32 -9.84 6.71
N VAL A 359 -13.66 -9.80 6.67
CA VAL A 359 -14.46 -8.84 7.46
C VAL A 359 -14.13 -8.95 8.95
N LEU A 360 -14.19 -10.15 9.51
CA LEU A 360 -13.89 -10.36 10.94
C LEU A 360 -12.41 -10.13 11.25
N ASN A 361 -11.49 -10.51 10.35
CA ASN A 361 -10.07 -10.23 10.55
C ASN A 361 -9.81 -8.72 10.65
N ILE A 362 -10.40 -7.92 9.76
CA ILE A 362 -10.26 -6.46 9.79
C ILE A 362 -10.83 -5.90 11.10
N ILE A 363 -12.05 -6.29 11.49
CA ILE A 363 -12.65 -5.85 12.76
C ILE A 363 -11.77 -6.23 13.96
N SER A 364 -11.25 -7.46 13.97
CA SER A 364 -10.36 -7.93 15.04
C SER A 364 -9.04 -7.16 15.08
N LEU A 365 -8.50 -6.75 13.92
CA LEU A 365 -7.27 -5.95 13.84
C LEU A 365 -7.49 -4.52 14.31
N LEU A 366 -8.63 -3.91 13.95
CA LEU A 366 -9.04 -2.61 14.48
C LEU A 366 -9.20 -2.67 16.00
N TRP A 367 -9.71 -3.78 16.53
CA TRP A 367 -9.79 -4.01 17.98
C TRP A 367 -8.42 -4.26 18.65
N LYS A 368 -7.48 -4.87 17.93
CA LYS A 368 -6.10 -5.03 18.43
C LYS A 368 -5.42 -3.66 18.52
N LEU A 369 -5.62 -2.79 17.53
CA LEU A 369 -5.12 -1.42 17.52
C LEU A 369 -5.77 -0.58 18.63
N SER A 370 -7.09 -0.70 18.86
CA SER A 370 -7.76 0.05 19.93
C SER A 370 -7.23 -0.27 21.33
N LYS A 371 -6.92 -1.54 21.59
CA LYS A 371 -6.36 -2.02 22.87
C LYS A 371 -4.94 -1.52 23.17
N GLN A 372 -4.25 -0.95 22.19
CA GLN A 372 -2.95 -0.35 22.43
C GLN A 372 -3.09 1.01 23.12
N HIS A 373 -4.25 1.66 23.10
CA HIS A 373 -4.42 3.00 23.69
C HIS A 373 -4.88 2.96 25.16
N ASP A 374 -4.40 3.92 25.96
CA ASP A 374 -4.75 4.04 27.39
C ASP A 374 -6.26 4.25 27.62
N GLU A 375 -6.99 4.76 26.62
CA GLU A 375 -8.44 4.97 26.68
C GLU A 375 -9.28 3.79 26.17
N THR A 376 -8.74 2.57 26.20
CA THR A 376 -9.39 1.36 25.67
C THR A 376 -10.86 1.25 26.11
N HIS A 377 -11.17 1.40 27.39
CA HIS A 377 -12.53 1.24 27.91
C HIS A 377 -13.57 2.21 27.33
N LYS A 378 -13.20 3.46 27.04
CA LYS A 378 -14.11 4.45 26.41
C LYS A 378 -14.44 4.03 24.99
N LEU A 379 -13.43 3.58 24.25
CA LEU A 379 -13.55 3.15 22.86
C LEU A 379 -14.36 1.85 22.75
N GLU A 380 -14.14 0.87 23.64
CA GLU A 380 -14.93 -0.37 23.70
C GLU A 380 -16.42 -0.09 23.98
N SER A 381 -16.71 0.80 24.94
CA SER A 381 -18.08 1.22 25.26
C SER A 381 -18.74 1.95 24.08
N TRP A 382 -18.00 2.81 23.39
CA TRP A 382 -18.49 3.50 22.19
C TRP A 382 -18.77 2.51 21.06
N LEU A 383 -17.89 1.55 20.80
CA LEU A 383 -18.06 0.51 19.78
C LEU A 383 -19.28 -0.36 20.07
N ARG A 384 -19.45 -0.78 21.32
CA ARG A 384 -20.64 -1.51 21.77
C ARG A 384 -21.92 -0.71 21.49
N LYS A 385 -21.94 0.57 21.86
CA LYS A 385 -23.12 1.44 21.68
C LYS A 385 -23.53 1.59 20.21
N ASN A 386 -22.57 1.63 19.30
CA ASN A 386 -22.83 1.93 17.88
C ASN A 386 -23.07 0.68 17.01
N TYR A 387 -22.41 -0.45 17.29
CA TYR A 387 -22.38 -1.58 16.33
C TYR A 387 -22.90 -2.92 16.89
N LEU A 388 -23.14 -3.04 18.20
CA LEU A 388 -23.57 -4.32 18.78
C LEU A 388 -24.89 -4.82 18.19
N ILE A 389 -25.84 -3.92 17.94
CA ILE A 389 -27.15 -4.28 17.38
C ILE A 389 -26.97 -4.87 15.97
N ASP A 390 -26.17 -4.21 15.14
CA ASP A 390 -25.88 -4.65 13.78
C ASP A 390 -25.13 -6.00 13.79
N PHE A 391 -24.15 -6.17 14.69
CA PHE A 391 -23.42 -7.44 14.81
C PHE A 391 -24.32 -8.58 15.26
N LYS A 392 -25.24 -8.35 16.21
CA LYS A 392 -26.25 -9.34 16.61
C LYS A 392 -27.13 -9.73 15.42
N HIS A 393 -27.60 -8.75 14.67
CA HIS A 393 -28.53 -8.97 13.56
C HIS A 393 -27.88 -9.59 12.32
N HIS A 394 -26.65 -9.21 11.97
CA HIS A 394 -26.01 -9.66 10.74
C HIS A 394 -25.02 -10.81 10.95
N PHE A 395 -24.24 -10.81 12.03
CA PHE A 395 -23.19 -11.81 12.26
C PHE A 395 -23.62 -12.96 13.17
N MET A 396 -24.53 -12.73 14.13
CA MET A 396 -24.96 -13.79 15.06
C MET A 396 -26.22 -14.53 14.65
N SER A 397 -26.98 -14.05 13.65
CA SER A 397 -28.26 -14.64 13.26
C SER A 397 -28.19 -16.10 12.79
N HIS A 398 -27.04 -16.52 12.23
CA HIS A 398 -26.82 -17.87 11.71
C HIS A 398 -25.55 -18.51 12.29
N PHE A 399 -25.11 -18.02 13.45
CA PHE A 399 -23.96 -18.59 14.14
C PHE A 399 -24.31 -19.95 14.78
N PRO A 400 -23.45 -20.98 14.71
CA PRO A 400 -22.13 -21.01 14.06
C PRO A 400 -22.20 -21.30 12.55
N TYR A 401 -21.21 -20.79 11.81
CA TYR A 401 -21.11 -20.95 10.37
C TYR A 401 -20.36 -22.22 9.96
N ALA A 402 -20.92 -23.00 9.05
CA ALA A 402 -20.31 -24.22 8.50
C ALA A 402 -20.11 -24.13 6.99
N LEU A 403 -19.06 -24.81 6.48
CA LEU A 403 -18.80 -24.92 5.05
C LEU A 403 -19.72 -25.98 4.43
N LYS A 404 -20.33 -25.66 3.28
CA LYS A 404 -21.09 -26.62 2.48
C LYS A 404 -20.17 -27.70 1.90
N GLU A 405 -20.32 -28.94 2.34
CA GLU A 405 -19.65 -30.09 1.71
C GLU A 405 -20.40 -30.50 0.43
N ILE A 406 -19.79 -30.23 -0.74
CA ILE A 406 -20.33 -30.71 -2.01
C ILE A 406 -19.77 -32.12 -2.24
N THR A 407 -20.57 -33.16 -2.00
CA THR A 407 -20.29 -34.51 -2.50
C THR A 407 -20.35 -34.51 -4.03
N LYS A 408 -19.20 -34.35 -4.69
CA LYS A 408 -19.09 -34.43 -6.16
C LYS A 408 -19.28 -35.89 -6.60
N HIS A 409 -20.42 -36.23 -7.19
CA HIS A 409 -20.51 -37.38 -8.08
C HIS A 409 -19.55 -37.16 -9.26
N LYS A 410 -18.59 -38.09 -9.43
CA LYS A 410 -17.66 -38.10 -10.58
C LYS A 410 -18.44 -38.16 -11.90
N ARG A 411 -18.42 -37.08 -12.68
CA ARG A 411 -18.50 -37.17 -14.14
C ARG A 411 -17.23 -36.57 -14.75
N LYS A 412 -16.69 -37.34 -15.69
CA LYS A 412 -15.40 -37.20 -16.37
C LYS A 412 -15.64 -36.53 -17.71
N GLU A 413 -14.90 -35.46 -18.02
CA GLU A 413 -14.46 -35.00 -19.36
C GLU A 413 -13.79 -33.60 -19.22
N THR A 414 -12.45 -33.49 -19.32
CA THR A 414 -11.55 -33.23 -20.47
C THR A 414 -11.36 -31.75 -20.88
N ASN A 415 -10.19 -31.17 -20.49
CA ASN A 415 -9.31 -30.19 -21.19
C ASN A 415 -9.91 -28.84 -21.70
N LYS A 416 -9.29 -27.64 -21.68
CA LYS A 416 -7.92 -27.08 -21.47
C LYS A 416 -8.01 -25.53 -21.33
N SER A 417 -7.01 -24.89 -20.67
CA SER A 417 -6.63 -23.45 -20.65
C SER A 417 -7.48 -22.52 -19.74
N ILE A 418 -6.98 -21.58 -18.91
CA ILE A 418 -5.77 -20.74 -18.88
C ILE A 418 -5.22 -20.67 -17.43
N LYS A 419 -3.92 -20.92 -17.25
CA LYS A 419 -3.22 -20.81 -15.96
C LYS A 419 -2.66 -19.39 -15.78
N HIS A 420 -3.33 -18.56 -14.98
CA HIS A 420 -2.73 -17.42 -14.28
C HIS A 420 -3.64 -17.00 -13.11
N CYS A 421 -3.58 -17.72 -12.00
CA CYS A 421 -4.06 -17.25 -10.70
C CYS A 421 -3.37 -18.12 -9.65
N THR A 422 -2.17 -17.73 -9.24
CA THR A 422 -1.40 -18.47 -8.25
C THR A 422 -1.58 -17.78 -6.88
N VAL A 423 -2.18 -18.57 -5.97
CA VAL A 423 -2.11 -18.49 -4.50
C VAL A 423 -2.92 -17.38 -3.80
N LEU A 424 -4.26 -17.51 -3.83
CA LEU A 424 -5.07 -17.24 -2.65
C LEU A 424 -5.18 -18.57 -1.89
N SER A 425 -4.83 -18.57 -0.60
CA SER A 425 -4.79 -19.77 0.26
C SER A 425 -6.06 -20.63 0.09
N ASN A 426 -5.86 -21.89 -0.31
CA ASN A 426 -6.89 -22.86 -0.67
C ASN A 426 -7.56 -23.54 0.54
N ASN A 427 -7.47 -23.01 1.76
CA ASN A 427 -8.12 -23.59 2.95
C ASN A 427 -8.96 -22.52 3.66
N VAL A 428 -10.28 -22.68 3.66
CA VAL A 428 -11.17 -21.82 4.45
C VAL A 428 -11.40 -22.49 5.79
N ASP A 429 -10.94 -21.83 6.84
CA ASP A 429 -10.99 -22.32 8.21
C ASP A 429 -12.27 -21.79 8.88
N HIS A 430 -13.39 -22.50 8.69
CA HIS A 430 -14.69 -22.13 9.26
C HIS A 430 -14.66 -22.09 10.80
N LEU A 431 -13.83 -22.94 11.41
CA LEU A 431 -13.61 -22.91 12.86
C LEU A 431 -12.93 -21.60 13.28
N LEU A 432 -11.86 -21.20 12.58
CA LEU A 432 -11.21 -19.92 12.85
C LEU A 432 -12.17 -18.73 12.63
N LEU A 433 -13.06 -18.79 11.64
CA LEU A 433 -14.10 -17.77 11.44
C LEU A 433 -15.00 -17.64 12.68
N ASN A 434 -15.56 -18.75 13.15
CA ASN A 434 -16.46 -18.77 14.30
C ASN A 434 -15.76 -18.35 15.59
N LEU A 435 -14.50 -18.78 15.80
CA LEU A 435 -13.69 -18.34 16.94
C LEU A 435 -13.33 -16.86 16.85
N THR A 436 -13.10 -16.34 15.64
CA THR A 436 -12.84 -14.92 15.42
C THR A 436 -14.07 -14.07 15.75
N LEU A 437 -15.25 -14.50 15.30
CA LEU A 437 -16.53 -13.88 15.63
C LEU A 437 -16.81 -13.93 17.13
N SER A 438 -16.64 -15.10 17.74
CA SER A 438 -16.83 -15.30 19.19
C SER A 438 -15.96 -14.33 19.99
N ASP A 439 -14.69 -14.19 19.61
CA ASP A 439 -13.75 -13.30 20.28
C ASP A 439 -14.15 -11.83 20.14
N ILE A 440 -14.59 -11.39 18.96
CA ILE A 440 -15.09 -10.02 18.74
C ILE A 440 -16.33 -9.77 19.60
N MET A 441 -17.31 -10.69 19.56
CA MET A 441 -18.57 -10.54 20.29
C MET A 441 -18.34 -10.52 21.80
N VAL A 442 -17.53 -11.43 22.33
CA VAL A 442 -17.20 -11.46 23.76
C VAL A 442 -16.42 -10.21 24.19
N SER A 443 -15.59 -9.63 23.31
CA SER A 443 -14.91 -8.34 23.58
C SER A 443 -15.88 -7.18 23.82
N LEU A 444 -17.10 -7.26 23.28
CA LEU A 444 -18.11 -6.21 23.44
C LEU A 444 -18.91 -6.37 24.73
N ALA A 445 -18.78 -7.48 25.46
CA ALA A 445 -19.46 -7.71 26.72
C ALA A 445 -18.53 -7.47 27.92
N ASN A 446 -19.12 -7.04 29.04
CA ASN A 446 -18.44 -6.91 30.31
C ASN A 446 -19.36 -7.41 31.44
N ALA A 447 -18.83 -7.49 32.67
CA ALA A 447 -19.58 -8.01 33.81
C ALA A 447 -20.89 -7.24 34.09
N SER A 448 -20.95 -5.94 33.80
CA SER A 448 -22.15 -5.12 34.01
C SER A 448 -23.21 -5.29 32.92
N THR A 449 -22.84 -5.73 31.72
CA THR A 449 -23.78 -5.96 30.60
C THR A 449 -24.24 -7.40 30.46
N LEU A 450 -23.65 -8.34 31.21
CA LEU A 450 -23.89 -9.78 31.09
C LEU A 450 -25.38 -10.16 31.07
N GLN A 451 -26.18 -9.60 31.98
CA GLN A 451 -27.63 -9.84 32.06
C GLN A 451 -28.37 -9.57 30.73
N LYS A 452 -27.99 -8.49 30.04
CA LYS A 452 -28.60 -8.07 28.75
C LYS A 452 -28.09 -8.88 27.56
N ASP A 453 -26.98 -9.58 27.74
CA ASP A 453 -26.25 -10.28 26.68
C ASP A 453 -26.33 -11.81 26.77
N SER A 454 -27.02 -12.34 27.80
CA SER A 454 -27.12 -13.77 28.11
C SER A 454 -27.41 -14.63 26.88
N ASN A 455 -28.36 -14.23 26.02
CA ASN A 455 -28.81 -15.06 24.89
C ASN A 455 -27.68 -15.41 23.91
N TRP A 456 -26.89 -14.42 23.49
CA TRP A 456 -25.83 -14.66 22.49
C TRP A 456 -24.52 -15.09 23.13
N ILE A 457 -24.28 -14.73 24.40
CA ILE A 457 -23.15 -15.26 25.17
C ILE A 457 -23.31 -16.76 25.39
N GLU A 458 -24.53 -17.24 25.64
CA GLU A 458 -24.80 -18.66 25.81
C GLU A 458 -24.63 -19.46 24.52
N MET A 459 -25.00 -18.89 23.36
CA MET A 459 -24.69 -19.49 22.05
C MET A 459 -23.18 -19.67 21.85
N ILE A 460 -22.38 -18.66 22.21
CA ILE A 460 -20.91 -18.74 22.12
C ILE A 460 -20.37 -19.76 23.13
N ARG A 461 -20.91 -19.80 24.36
CA ARG A 461 -20.51 -20.77 25.39
C ARG A 461 -20.75 -22.19 24.90
N LYS A 462 -21.95 -22.48 24.41
CA LYS A 462 -22.29 -23.79 23.85
C LYS A 462 -21.31 -24.19 22.75
N PHE A 463 -21.07 -23.30 21.78
CA PHE A 463 -20.13 -23.56 20.68
C PHE A 463 -18.69 -23.82 21.17
N VAL A 464 -18.20 -23.03 22.13
CA VAL A 464 -16.84 -23.17 22.70
C VAL A 464 -16.71 -24.48 23.48
N THR A 465 -17.73 -24.86 24.26
CA THR A 465 -17.76 -26.12 24.99
C THR A 465 -17.76 -27.31 24.03
N GLU A 466 -18.65 -27.32 23.03
CA GLU A 466 -18.69 -28.37 21.99
C GLU A 466 -17.34 -28.48 21.27
N THR A 467 -16.73 -27.35 20.89
CA THR A 467 -15.42 -27.33 20.24
C THR A 467 -14.30 -27.92 21.11
N LEU A 468 -14.36 -27.70 22.43
CA LEU A 468 -13.38 -28.24 23.39
C LEU A 468 -13.60 -29.73 23.64
N GLU A 469 -14.85 -30.20 23.64
CA GLU A 469 -15.24 -31.59 23.85
C GLU A 469 -14.95 -32.47 22.62
N ASP A 470 -15.14 -31.94 21.41
CA ASP A 470 -14.97 -32.67 20.14
C ASP A 470 -13.52 -33.08 19.83
N GLY A 471 -12.53 -32.62 20.61
CA GLY A 471 -11.15 -33.12 20.52
C GLY A 471 -10.43 -32.85 19.20
N PHE A 472 -10.83 -31.82 18.45
CA PHE A 472 -10.23 -31.48 17.16
C PHE A 472 -8.71 -31.26 17.25
N ARG A 473 -7.98 -31.65 16.20
CA ARG A 473 -6.58 -31.22 16.02
C ARG A 473 -6.56 -29.74 15.65
N LEU A 474 -6.45 -28.88 16.66
CA LEU A 474 -6.38 -27.44 16.48
C LEU A 474 -5.00 -27.01 15.99
N ASN A 475 -4.97 -26.13 14.99
CA ASN A 475 -3.75 -25.40 14.66
C ASN A 475 -3.46 -24.31 15.71
N SER A 476 -2.22 -23.81 15.75
CA SER A 476 -1.81 -22.79 16.73
C SER A 476 -2.70 -21.53 16.74
N LYS A 477 -3.20 -21.09 15.57
CA LYS A 477 -4.08 -19.91 15.50
C LYS A 477 -5.46 -20.19 16.10
N GLN A 478 -6.06 -21.33 15.78
CA GLN A 478 -7.34 -21.77 16.33
C GLN A 478 -7.24 -21.93 17.85
N LEU A 479 -6.19 -22.59 18.35
CA LEU A 479 -5.97 -22.80 19.78
C LEU A 479 -5.84 -21.48 20.54
N ASN A 480 -4.98 -20.57 20.05
CA ASN A 480 -4.80 -19.26 20.67
C ASN A 480 -6.11 -18.46 20.74
N ARG A 481 -6.92 -18.52 19.67
CA ARG A 481 -8.21 -17.83 19.64
C ARG A 481 -9.21 -18.47 20.60
N LEU A 482 -9.32 -19.80 20.62
CA LEU A 482 -10.20 -20.55 21.52
C LEU A 482 -9.88 -20.25 22.98
N LEU A 483 -8.60 -20.31 23.36
CA LEU A 483 -8.15 -19.98 24.72
C LEU A 483 -8.48 -18.52 25.07
N GLY A 484 -8.28 -17.59 24.13
CA GLY A 484 -8.61 -16.18 24.33
C GLY A 484 -10.11 -15.93 24.55
N VAL A 485 -10.98 -16.65 23.82
CA VAL A 485 -12.43 -16.59 24.01
C VAL A 485 -12.82 -17.18 25.35
N SER A 486 -12.35 -18.38 25.68
CA SER A 486 -12.64 -19.07 26.94
C SER A 486 -12.21 -18.24 28.15
N TRP A 487 -10.99 -17.68 28.11
CA TRP A 487 -10.48 -16.80 29.16
C TRP A 487 -11.40 -15.58 29.38
N ARG A 488 -11.82 -14.92 28.30
CA ARG A 488 -12.71 -13.75 28.43
C ARG A 488 -14.11 -14.12 28.92
N LEU A 489 -14.66 -15.26 28.47
CA LEU A 489 -15.93 -15.77 28.98
C LEU A 489 -15.86 -16.03 30.49
N MET A 490 -14.72 -16.49 31.01
CA MET A 490 -14.51 -16.64 32.45
C MET A 490 -14.42 -15.30 33.17
N LEU A 491 -13.68 -14.32 32.62
CA LEU A 491 -13.53 -12.99 33.24
C LEU A 491 -14.85 -12.20 33.36
N ILE A 492 -15.77 -12.39 32.41
CA ILE A 492 -17.06 -11.67 32.40
C ILE A 492 -18.05 -12.26 33.41
N GLN A 493 -17.84 -13.51 33.87
CA GLN A 493 -18.72 -14.09 34.87
C GLN A 493 -18.46 -13.48 36.25
N PRO A 494 -19.52 -13.09 36.99
CA PRO A 494 -19.39 -12.83 38.41
C PRO A 494 -18.94 -14.12 39.09
N ASN A 495 -17.88 -14.06 39.90
CA ASN A 495 -17.50 -15.15 40.79
C ASN A 495 -18.75 -15.61 41.56
N ARG A 496 -19.30 -16.77 41.24
CA ARG A 496 -20.41 -17.41 41.98
C ARG A 496 -19.97 -17.95 43.34
N GLY A 497 -18.99 -17.33 43.99
CA GLY A 497 -18.35 -17.83 45.20
C GLY A 497 -17.99 -16.73 46.18
N ARG A 498 -18.97 -15.93 46.60
CA ARG A 498 -19.04 -15.25 47.92
C ARG A 498 -20.50 -14.90 48.22
N CYS A 499 -21.26 -15.89 48.65
CA CYS A 499 -22.39 -15.73 49.55
C CYS A 499 -22.28 -16.81 50.62
#